data_AF-A0A2G8LCW2-F1
#
_entry.id   AF-A0A2G8LCW2-F1
#
_cell.length_a   1.000
_cell.length_b   1.000
_cell.length_c   1.000
_cell.angle_alpha   90.00
_cell.angle_beta   90.00
_cell.angle_gamma   90.00
#
_symmetry.space_group_name_H-M   'P 1'
#
loop_
_entity.id
_entity.type
_entity.pdbx_description
1 polymer ?
#
loop_
_entity_poly.entity_id
_entity_poly.type
_entity_poly.pdbx_seq_one_letter_code
_entity_poly.pdbx_strand_id
1 'polypeptide(L)'
;MDDDLEAIRAKRMAELQQEMGGGMDKQQKQQQEAQRREEMMNSILAQVLDQSARARLNSIALVKPEKAKMVESMLCNMATTGQLPGR
;
A
#
# COMPACT_ATOMS: atom_id res chain seq x y z
N MET A 1 -37.25 -27.14 -21.57
CA MET A 1 -37.27 -25.67 -21.68
C MET A 1 -37.32 -25.01 -20.30
N ASP A 2 -37.52 -25.77 -19.21
CA ASP A 2 -37.50 -25.29 -17.83
C ASP A 2 -36.08 -25.23 -17.20
N ASP A 3 -35.14 -26.09 -17.63
CA ASP A 3 -33.75 -26.12 -17.14
C ASP A 3 -32.99 -24.79 -17.29
N ASP A 4 -33.23 -24.06 -18.40
CA ASP A 4 -32.59 -22.77 -18.64
C ASP A 4 -33.06 -21.70 -17.64
N LEU A 5 -34.32 -21.80 -17.17
CA LEU A 5 -34.90 -20.85 -16.23
C LEU A 5 -34.35 -21.08 -14.81
N GLU A 6 -34.18 -22.34 -14.43
CA GLU A 6 -33.57 -22.71 -13.14
C GLU A 6 -32.07 -22.37 -13.11
N ALA A 7 -31.35 -22.59 -14.21
CA ALA A 7 -29.95 -22.19 -14.33
C ALA A 7 -29.77 -20.66 -14.19
N ILE A 8 -30.67 -19.86 -14.79
CA ILE A 8 -30.66 -18.40 -14.64
C ILE A 8 -30.94 -17.98 -13.19
N ARG A 9 -31.91 -18.64 -12.52
CA ARG A 9 -32.24 -18.35 -11.12
C ARG A 9 -31.11 -18.70 -10.16
N ALA A 10 -30.46 -19.85 -10.36
CA ALA A 10 -29.31 -20.28 -9.58
C ALA A 10 -28.12 -19.33 -9.75
N LYS A 11 -27.82 -18.91 -11.00
CA LYS A 11 -26.75 -17.97 -11.30
C LYS A 11 -27.00 -16.59 -10.68
N ARG A 12 -28.23 -16.08 -10.76
CA ARG A 12 -28.63 -14.81 -10.14
C ARG A 12 -28.51 -14.85 -8.61
N MET A 13 -28.84 -15.98 -8.00
CA MET A 13 -28.74 -16.18 -6.56
C MET A 13 -27.28 -16.24 -6.09
N ALA A 14 -26.40 -16.91 -6.85
CA ALA A 14 -24.97 -16.96 -6.59
C ALA A 14 -24.32 -15.57 -6.69
N GLU A 15 -24.69 -14.77 -7.71
CA GLU A 15 -24.21 -13.39 -7.83
C GLU A 15 -24.67 -12.52 -6.66
N LEU A 16 -25.93 -12.63 -6.23
CA LEU A 16 -26.45 -11.87 -5.09
C LEU A 16 -25.76 -12.24 -3.77
N GLN A 17 -25.45 -13.53 -3.58
CA GLN A 17 -24.72 -14.01 -2.41
C GLN A 17 -23.25 -13.57 -2.43
N GLN A 18 -22.65 -13.51 -3.62
CA GLN A 18 -21.30 -12.96 -3.81
C GLN A 18 -21.28 -11.43 -3.65
N GLU A 19 -22.36 -10.72 -3.97
CA GLU A 19 -22.49 -9.27 -3.76
C GLU A 19 -22.73 -8.94 -2.27
N MET A 20 -23.50 -9.75 -1.55
CA MET A 20 -23.70 -9.63 -0.09
C MET A 20 -22.47 -10.04 0.74
N GLY A 21 -21.65 -11.00 0.28
CA GLY A 21 -20.42 -11.42 0.96
C GLY A 21 -19.15 -10.71 0.47
N GLY A 22 -19.14 -10.21 -0.77
CA GLY A 22 -17.93 -9.72 -1.45
C GLY A 22 -17.55 -8.27 -1.13
N GLY A 23 -18.39 -7.51 -0.44
CA GLY A 23 -18.06 -6.16 0.03
C GLY A 23 -16.95 -6.16 1.08
N MET A 24 -16.99 -7.12 2.01
CA MET A 24 -16.00 -7.26 3.08
C MET A 24 -14.68 -7.83 2.54
N ASP A 25 -14.73 -8.84 1.67
CA ASP A 25 -13.56 -9.46 1.04
C ASP A 25 -12.81 -8.54 0.06
N LYS A 26 -13.53 -7.72 -0.73
CA LYS A 26 -12.87 -6.73 -1.61
C LYS A 26 -12.17 -5.65 -0.80
N GLN A 27 -12.81 -5.16 0.26
CA GLN A 27 -12.22 -4.15 1.13
C GLN A 27 -11.01 -4.72 1.89
N GLN A 28 -11.11 -5.96 2.38
CA GLN A 28 -10.01 -6.64 3.07
C GLN A 28 -8.85 -6.98 2.13
N LYS A 29 -9.10 -7.42 0.89
CA LYS A 29 -8.05 -7.62 -0.12
C LYS A 29 -7.36 -6.32 -0.51
N GLN A 30 -8.13 -5.26 -0.73
CA GLN A 30 -7.58 -3.97 -1.11
C GLN A 30 -6.75 -3.35 0.02
N GLN A 31 -7.19 -3.52 1.27
CA GLN A 31 -6.47 -3.09 2.45
C GLN A 31 -5.22 -3.94 2.71
N GLN A 32 -5.27 -5.25 2.42
CA GLN A 32 -4.12 -6.15 2.52
C GLN A 32 -3.08 -5.90 1.42
N GLU A 33 -3.49 -5.55 0.20
CA GLU A 33 -2.57 -5.11 -0.86
C GLU A 33 -1.93 -3.76 -0.54
N ALA A 34 -2.71 -2.80 -0.02
CA ALA A 34 -2.20 -1.52 0.45
C ALA A 34 -1.19 -1.72 1.58
N GLN A 35 -1.53 -2.55 2.58
CA GLN A 35 -0.63 -2.91 3.68
C GLN A 35 0.63 -3.60 3.17
N ARG A 36 0.55 -4.57 2.26
CA ARG A 36 1.76 -5.20 1.71
C ARG A 36 2.65 -4.21 0.98
N ARG A 37 2.06 -3.28 0.23
CA ARG A 37 2.83 -2.22 -0.43
C ARG A 37 3.45 -1.27 0.59
N GLU A 38 2.71 -0.88 1.62
CA GLU A 38 3.22 -0.07 2.72
C GLU A 38 4.31 -0.80 3.49
N GLU A 39 4.17 -2.08 3.80
CA GLU A 39 5.18 -2.89 4.47
C GLU A 39 6.42 -3.05 3.61
N MET A 40 6.28 -3.26 2.30
CA MET A 40 7.41 -3.33 1.37
C MET A 40 8.11 -1.97 1.27
N MET A 41 7.35 -0.88 1.13
CA MET A 41 7.86 0.49 1.15
C MET A 41 8.52 0.82 2.48
N ASN A 42 7.91 0.45 3.61
CA ASN A 42 8.42 0.69 4.95
C ASN A 42 9.65 -0.16 5.23
N SER A 43 9.70 -1.40 4.74
CA SER A 43 10.86 -2.28 4.84
C SER A 43 12.02 -1.73 4.00
N ILE A 44 11.76 -1.29 2.76
CA ILE A 44 12.75 -0.59 1.94
C ILE A 44 13.20 0.67 2.66
N LEU A 45 12.28 1.53 3.10
CA LEU A 45 12.60 2.76 3.83
C LEU A 45 13.32 2.49 5.15
N ALA A 46 13.07 1.37 5.83
CA ALA A 46 13.77 0.97 7.06
C ALA A 46 15.16 0.38 6.77
N GLN A 47 15.34 -0.28 5.62
CA GLN A 47 16.66 -0.70 5.13
C GLN A 47 17.51 0.49 4.68
N VAL A 48 16.85 1.57 4.22
CA VAL A 48 17.44 2.74 3.59
C VAL A 48 17.72 3.88 4.56
N LEU A 49 16.75 4.15 5.44
CA LEU A 49 16.83 5.14 6.50
C LEU A 49 16.94 4.36 7.81
N ASP A 50 18.16 4.33 8.35
CA ASP A 50 18.39 3.93 9.73
C ASP A 50 17.53 4.79 10.68
N GLN A 51 17.12 4.25 11.83
CA GLN A 51 16.32 4.97 12.84
C GLN A 51 16.91 6.35 13.18
N SER A 52 18.24 6.47 13.16
CA SER A 52 18.95 7.74 13.35
C SER A 52 18.69 8.77 12.25
N ALA A 53 18.57 8.33 10.99
CA ALA A 53 18.33 9.21 9.85
C ALA A 53 16.90 9.77 9.86
N ARG A 54 15.92 8.94 10.23
CA ARG A 54 14.52 9.39 10.48
C ARG A 54 14.44 10.43 11.59
N ALA A 55 15.11 10.17 12.72
CA ALA A 55 15.16 11.11 13.84
C ALA A 55 15.79 12.45 13.42
N ARG A 56 16.92 12.44 12.69
CA ARG A 56 17.54 13.65 12.14
C ARG A 56 16.62 14.40 11.19
N LEU A 57 15.94 13.70 10.27
CA LEU A 57 15.02 14.34 9.33
C LEU A 57 13.87 15.03 10.05
N ASN A 58 13.31 14.39 11.08
CA ASN A 58 12.25 14.97 11.92
C ASN A 58 12.74 16.20 12.71
N SER A 59 13.93 16.13 13.31
CA SER A 59 14.56 17.29 13.95
C SER A 59 14.82 18.44 12.96
N ILE A 60 15.26 18.13 11.74
CA ILE A 60 15.49 19.12 10.68
C ILE A 60 14.15 19.72 10.21
N ALA A 61 13.09 18.92 10.09
CA ALA A 61 11.76 19.38 9.71
C ALA A 61 11.17 20.35 10.75
N LEU A 62 11.40 20.08 12.03
CA LEU A 62 11.01 20.96 13.14
C LEU A 62 11.72 22.32 13.11
N VAL A 63 13.01 22.36 12.79
CA VAL A 63 13.78 23.61 12.80
C VAL A 63 13.78 24.34 11.45
N LYS A 64 13.75 23.61 10.34
CA LYS A 64 13.87 24.09 8.95
C LYS A 64 13.15 23.15 7.96
N PRO A 65 11.83 23.31 7.77
CA PRO A 65 11.04 22.43 6.91
C PRO A 65 11.46 22.47 5.43
N GLU A 66 12.00 23.58 4.94
CA GLU A 66 12.50 23.68 3.56
C GLU A 66 13.65 22.71 3.28
N LYS A 67 14.59 22.57 4.23
CA LYS A 67 15.70 21.63 4.10
C LYS A 67 15.25 20.19 4.25
N ALA A 68 14.26 19.92 5.10
CA ALA A 68 13.66 18.59 5.22
C ALA A 68 13.04 18.14 3.90
N LYS A 69 12.23 18.99 3.24
CA LYS A 69 11.62 18.69 1.94
C LYS A 69 12.63 18.38 0.85
N MET A 70 13.74 19.13 0.80
CA MET A 70 14.82 18.89 -0.16
C MET A 70 15.48 17.52 0.06
N VAL A 71 15.73 17.17 1.33
CA VAL A 71 16.29 15.87 1.71
C VAL A 71 15.29 14.75 1.43
N GLU A 72 13.99 14.92 1.72
CA GLU A 72 12.93 13.95 1.37
C GLU A 72 12.86 13.72 -0.15
N SER A 73 12.89 14.77 -0.96
CA SER A 73 12.88 14.66 -2.42
C SER A 73 14.12 13.92 -2.95
N MET A 74 15.29 14.21 -2.38
CA MET A 74 16.54 13.55 -2.73
C MET A 74 16.52 12.06 -2.36
N LEU A 75 16.05 11.71 -1.16
CA LEU A 75 15.91 10.32 -0.74
C LEU A 75 14.86 9.55 -1.56
N CYS A 76 13.74 10.20 -1.91
CA CYS A 76 12.72 9.60 -2.77
C CYS A 76 13.29 9.23 -4.15
N ASN A 77 14.09 10.13 -4.74
CA ASN A 77 14.78 9.87 -6.00
C ASN A 77 15.80 8.73 -5.88
N MET A 78 16.57 8.68 -4.80
CA MET A 78 17.53 7.60 -4.56
C MET A 78 16.84 6.25 -4.33
N ALA A 79 15.66 6.24 -3.69
CA ALA A 79 14.85 5.04 -3.49
C ALA A 79 14.30 4.48 -4.79
N THR A 80 13.78 5.36 -5.63
CA THR A 80 13.20 4.99 -6.92
C THR A 80 14.26 4.49 -7.90
N THR A 81 15.47 5.08 -7.85
CA THR A 81 16.59 4.69 -8.73
C THR A 81 17.36 3.46 -8.21
N GLY A 82 17.00 2.92 -7.04
CA GLY A 82 17.72 1.80 -6.43
C GLY A 82 19.17 2.14 -6.08
N GLN A 83 19.55 3.42 -6.05
CA GLN A 83 20.89 3.90 -5.73
C GLN A 83 21.16 4.00 -4.23
N LEU A 84 20.20 3.59 -3.41
CA LEU A 84 20.41 3.59 -1.97
C LEU A 84 21.41 2.50 -1.62
N PRO A 85 22.49 2.84 -0.90
CA PRO A 85 23.38 1.84 -0.38
C PRO A 85 22.56 0.99 0.59
N GLY A 86 22.20 -0.22 0.15
CA GLY A 86 21.95 -1.31 1.05
C GLY A 86 23.16 -1.38 1.98
N ARG A 87 22.90 -1.37 3.28
CA ARG A 87 23.94 -1.54 4.29
C ARG A 87 24.80 -2.76 3.98
#